data_AF-A0A847E3C4-F1
#
_entry.id   AF-A0A847E3C4-F1
#
_cell.length_a   1.000
_cell.length_b   1.000
_cell.length_c   1.000
_cell.angle_alpha   90.00
_cell.angle_beta   90.00
_cell.angle_gamma   90.00
#
_symmetry.space_group_name_H-M   'P 1'
#
loop_
_entity.id
_entity.type
_entity.pdbx_description
1 polymer ?
#
loop_
_entity_poly.entity_id
_entity_poly.type
_entity_poly.pdbx_seq_one_letter_code
_entity_poly.pdbx_strand_id
1 'polypeptide(L)' 'MEKKMTLEEELKNLEELVKELENGDVDLDKAITKYTDAMKLAKSASDKLKTAEEKVNKILTEDGKLEDFNIE' A
#
# COMPACT_ATOMS: atom_id res chain seq x y z
N MET A 1 -3.65 20.46 7.55
CA MET A 1 -4.20 19.12 7.29
C MET A 1 -3.17 18.39 6.44
N GLU A 2 -2.55 17.33 6.96
CA GLU A 2 -1.62 16.52 6.17
C GLU A 2 -2.42 15.77 5.09
N LYS A 3 -2.06 15.97 3.83
CA LYS A 3 -2.66 15.27 2.70
C LYS A 3 -2.17 13.81 2.75
N LYS A 4 -3.05 12.87 3.11
CA LYS A 4 -2.73 11.44 2.98
C LYS A 4 -2.52 11.11 1.50
N MET A 5 -1.41 10.45 1.18
CA MET A 5 -1.16 9.96 -0.17
C MET A 5 -2.22 8.94 -0.58
N THR A 6 -2.58 8.97 -1.85
CA THR A 6 -3.37 7.93 -2.54
C THR A 6 -2.57 6.63 -2.66
N LEU A 7 -3.23 5.53 -3.03
CA LEU A 7 -2.54 4.26 -3.27
C LEU A 7 -1.62 4.38 -4.48
N GLU A 8 -2.08 5.05 -5.53
CA GLU A 8 -1.36 5.28 -6.77
C GLU A 8 -0.09 6.11 -6.54
N GLU A 9 -0.17 7.15 -5.69
CA GLU A 9 1.00 7.94 -5.29
C GLU A 9 2.00 7.09 -4.48
N GLU A 10 1.54 6.23 -3.57
CA GLU A 10 2.43 5.34 -2.79
C GLU A 10 3.14 4.32 -3.67
N LEU A 11 2.43 3.69 -4.61
CA LEU A 11 3.01 2.73 -5.54
C LEU A 11 4.03 3.40 -6.46
N LYS A 12 3.72 4.59 -6.97
CA LYS A 12 4.67 5.37 -7.79
C LYS A 12 5.95 5.69 -7.01
N ASN A 13 5.82 6.19 -5.79
CA ASN A 13 6.98 6.51 -4.95
C ASN A 13 7.80 5.26 -4.60
N LEU A 14 7.14 4.13 -4.38
CA LEU A 14 7.81 2.84 -4.14
C LEU A 14 8.62 2.41 -5.37
N GLU A 15 8.05 2.50 -6.58
CA GLU A 15 8.76 2.19 -7.82
C GLU A 15 9.99 3.08 -8.03
N GLU A 16 9.89 4.37 -7.71
CA GLU A 16 11.02 5.30 -7.79
C GLU A 16 12.14 4.91 -6.82
N LEU A 17 11.81 4.61 -5.56
CA LEU A 17 12.80 4.15 -4.58
C LEU A 17 13.47 2.83 -4.97
N VAL A 18 12.70 1.88 -5.52
CA VAL A 18 13.24 0.60 -6.00
C VAL A 18 14.21 0.83 -7.15
N LYS A 19 13.85 1.66 -8.14
CA LYS A 19 14.75 2.01 -9.26
C LYS A 19 16.04 2.64 -8.77
N GLU A 20 15.97 3.53 -7.78
CA GLU A 20 17.16 4.15 -7.20
C GLU A 20 18.06 3.15 -6.45
N LEU A 21 17.47 2.16 -5.79
CA LEU A 21 18.21 1.07 -5.14
C LEU A 21 18.85 0.12 -6.16
N GLU A 22 18.14 -0.20 -7.25
CA GLU A 22 18.61 -1.09 -8.33
C GLU A 22 19.76 -0.47 -9.15
N ASN A 23 19.81 0.86 -9.28
CA ASN A 23 20.88 1.55 -9.98
C ASN A 23 22.28 1.37 -9.34
N GLY A 24 22.35 0.96 -8.06
CA GLY A 24 23.61 0.62 -7.40
C GLY A 24 24.56 1.78 -7.08
N ASP A 25 24.25 3.01 -7.51
CA ASP A 25 25.04 4.22 -7.25
C ASP A 25 24.55 4.98 -5.99
N VAL A 26 24.28 4.21 -4.93
CA VAL A 26 23.78 4.70 -3.65
C VAL A 26 24.70 4.22 -2.55
N ASP A 27 25.20 5.16 -1.74
CA ASP A 27 25.97 4.81 -0.54
C ASP A 27 25.12 3.99 0.45
N LEU A 28 25.80 3.17 1.27
CA LEU A 28 25.14 2.20 2.15
C LEU A 28 24.13 2.83 3.11
N ASP A 29 24.44 4.00 3.67
CA ASP A 29 23.57 4.69 4.62
C ASP A 29 22.29 5.19 3.94
N LYS A 30 22.40 5.73 2.73
CA LYS A 30 21.23 6.08 1.91
C LYS A 30 20.48 4.84 1.45
N ALA A 31 21.16 3.73 1.15
CA ALA A 31 20.51 2.48 0.76
C ALA A 31 19.58 1.99 1.88
N ILE A 32 20.08 1.97 3.12
CA ILE A 32 19.32 1.58 4.31
C ILE A 32 18.11 2.50 4.52
N THR A 33 18.31 3.80 4.34
CA THR A 33 17.23 4.79 4.46
C THR A 33 16.14 4.57 3.41
N LYS A 34 16.52 4.48 2.13
CA LYS A 34 15.60 4.24 1.01
C LYS A 34 14.87 2.91 1.14
N TYR A 35 15.57 1.85 1.56
CA TYR A 35 14.96 0.55 1.82
C TYR A 35 13.90 0.65 2.93
N THR A 36 14.21 1.35 4.02
CA THR A 36 13.27 1.55 5.13
C THR A 36 12.01 2.29 4.67
N ASP A 37 12.16 3.33 3.85
CA ASP A 37 11.03 4.09 3.34
C ASP A 37 10.22 3.32 2.30
N ALA A 38 10.88 2.55 1.42
CA ALA A 38 10.23 1.61 0.52
C ALA A 38 9.39 0.58 1.28
N MET A 39 9.91 0.01 2.37
CA MET A 39 9.18 -0.94 3.20
C MET A 39 7.95 -0.31 3.87
N LYS A 40 8.03 0.94 4.32
CA LYS A 40 6.88 1.67 4.88
C LYS A 40 5.80 1.89 3.82
N LEU A 41 6.19 2.31 2.61
CA LEU A 41 5.27 2.51 1.49
C LEU A 41 4.60 1.20 1.08
N ALA A 42 5.37 0.12 0.92
CA ALA A 42 4.86 -1.21 0.61
C ALA A 42 3.85 -1.69 1.66
N LYS A 43 4.14 -1.47 2.95
CA LYS A 43 3.22 -1.79 4.03
C LYS A 43 1.92 -0.97 3.93
N SER A 44 2.03 0.34 3.75
CA SER A 44 0.86 1.23 3.64
C SER A 44 -0.04 0.85 2.45
N ALA A 45 0.56 0.57 1.29
CA ALA A 45 -0.15 0.15 0.10
C ALA A 45 -0.87 -1.20 0.32
N SER A 46 -0.20 -2.17 0.94
CA SER A 46 -0.78 -3.47 1.31
C SER A 46 -1.97 -3.32 2.27
N ASP A 47 -1.82 -2.50 3.31
CA ASP A 47 -2.89 -2.25 4.28
C ASP A 47 -4.11 -1.57 3.63
N LYS A 48 -3.90 -0.66 2.66
CA LYS A 48 -4.97 -0.04 1.87
C LYS A 48 -5.68 -1.04 0.96
N LEU A 49 -4.93 -1.89 0.26
CA LEU A 49 -5.47 -2.94 -0.58
C LEU A 49 -6.32 -3.91 0.23
N LYS A 50 -5.82 -4.37 1.38
CA LYS A 50 -6.58 -5.21 2.31
C LYS A 50 -7.87 -4.54 2.76
N THR A 51 -7.82 -3.25 3.10
CA THR A 51 -9.02 -2.49 3.48
C THR A 51 -10.01 -2.38 2.32
N ALA A 52 -9.53 -2.23 1.08
CA ALA A 52 -10.38 -2.20 -0.10
C ALA A 52 -11.03 -3.56 -0.37
N GLU A 53 -10.25 -4.64 -0.26
CA GLU A 53 -10.71 -6.02 -0.37
C GLU A 53 -11.79 -6.33 0.67
N GLU A 54 -11.55 -6.00 1.95
CA GLU A 54 -12.55 -6.16 3.02
C GLU A 54 -13.85 -5.40 2.78
N LYS A 55 -13.80 -4.26 2.06
CA LYS A 55 -15.00 -3.49 1.70
C LYS A 55 -15.75 -4.11 0.53
N VAL A 56 -15.04 -4.67 -0.44
CA VAL A 56 -15.64 -5.36 -1.60
C VAL A 56 -16.24 -6.69 -1.18
N ASN A 57 -15.57 -7.42 -0.28
CA ASN A 57 -16.03 -8.69 0.27
C ASN A 57 -17.15 -8.54 1.29
N LYS A 58 -17.76 -7.36 1.47
CA LYS A 58 -18.91 -7.17 2.35
C LYS A 58 -20.12 -6.73 1.55
N ILE A 59 -21.21 -7.49 1.64
CA ILE A 59 -22.52 -7.10 1.12
C ILE A 59 -23.38 -6.55 2.27
N LEU A 60 -24.11 -5.47 1.99
CA LEU A 60 -25.17 -4.98 2.87
C LEU A 60 -26.44 -5.78 2.58
N THR A 61 -26.91 -6.54 3.55
CA THR A 61 -28.15 -7.32 3.45
C THR A 61 -29.38 -6.41 3.58
N GLU A 62 -30.56 -6.89 3.17
CA GLU A 62 -31.84 -6.16 3.28
C GLU A 62 -32.16 -5.75 4.73
N ASP A 63 -31.61 -6.49 5.71
CA ASP A 63 -31.74 -6.26 7.14
C ASP A 63 -30.81 -5.16 7.67
N GLY A 64 -29.98 -4.57 6.79
CA GLY A 64 -28.97 -3.58 7.14
C GLY A 64 -27.72 -4.14 7.82
N LYS A 65 -27.48 -5.45 7.75
CA LYS A 65 -26.27 -6.10 8.30
C LYS A 65 -25.19 -6.22 7.23
N LEU A 66 -23.93 -6.11 7.65
CA LEU A 66 -22.78 -6.41 6.79
C LEU A 66 -22.44 -7.90 6.93
N GLU A 67 -22.48 -8.65 5.83
CA GLU A 67 -22.10 -10.06 5.77
C GLU A 67 -20.97 -10.27 4.76
N ASP A 68 -20.14 -11.29 5.01
CA ASP A 68 -19.05 -11.65 4.12
C ASP A 68 -19.59 -12.24 2.81
N PHE A 69 -19.19 -11.66 1.69
CA PHE A 69 -19.52 -12.10 0.36
C PHE A 69 -18.61 -13.27 -0.03
N ASN A 70 -19.02 -14.47 0.35
CA ASN A 70 -18.37 -15.71 -0.07
C ASN A 70 -18.97 -16.16 -1.41
N ILE A 71 -18.18 -16.06 -2.50
CA ILE A 71 -18.47 -16.76 -3.75
C ILE A 71 -17.89 -18.16 -3.59
N GLU A 72 -18.74 -19.14 -3.25
CA GLU A 72 -18.40 -20.58 -3.39
C GLU A 72 -18.29 -20.99 -4.87
#